data_AF-A0A535R2R8-F1
#
_entry.id   AF-A0A535R2R8-F1
#
_cell.length_a   1.000
_cell.length_b   1.000
_cell.length_c   1.000
_cell.angle_alpha   90.00
_cell.angle_beta   90.00
_cell.angle_gamma   90.00
#
_symmetry.space_group_name_H-M   'P 1'
#
loop_
_entity.id
_entity.type
_entity.pdbx_description
1 polymer ?
#
loop_
_entity_poly.entity_id
_entity_poly.type
_entity_poly.pdbx_seq_one_letter_code
_entity_poly.pdbx_strand_id
1 'polypeptide(L)' 'MGSTLSEKVWERHVVRRAAGEPDLLYIDLHLVHEVTSPQAFEGLRLAKRRVRR' A
#
# COMPACT_ATOMS: atom_id res chain seq x y z
N MET A 1 13.19 16.86 -19.77
CA MET A 1 11.72 16.72 -19.62
C MET A 1 11.40 16.67 -18.15
N GLY A 2 10.39 17.39 -17.69
CA GLY A 2 9.99 17.37 -16.28
C GLY A 2 9.18 16.12 -15.95
N SER A 3 9.22 15.66 -14.70
CA SER A 3 8.39 14.55 -14.24
C SER A 3 6.93 14.97 -14.04
N THR A 4 6.02 14.03 -14.29
CA THR A 4 4.58 14.19 -14.05
C THR A 4 4.28 14.23 -12.55
N LEU A 5 3.09 14.71 -12.17
CA LEU A 5 2.68 14.71 -10.76
C LEU A 5 2.60 13.28 -10.20
N SER A 6 2.09 12.32 -10.99
CA SER A 6 2.01 10.92 -10.60
C SER A 6 3.38 10.30 -10.35
N GLU A 7 4.37 10.58 -11.21
CA GLU A 7 5.76 10.15 -10.99
C GLU A 7 6.32 10.74 -9.70
N LYS A 8 6.10 12.04 -9.46
CA LYS A 8 6.58 12.71 -8.24
C LYS A 8 5.96 12.11 -6.98
N VAL A 9 4.68 11.76 -7.01
CA VAL A 9 4.01 11.09 -5.89
C VAL A 9 4.57 9.68 -5.73
N TRP A 10 4.66 8.89 -6.80
CA TRP A 10 5.21 7.54 -6.76
C TRP A 10 6.62 7.50 -6.13
N GLU A 11 7.54 8.31 -6.65
CA GLU A 11 8.93 8.38 -6.16
C GLU A 11 9.03 8.72 -4.67
N ARG A 12 8.12 9.56 -4.15
CA ARG A 12 8.10 9.94 -2.73
C ARG A 12 7.66 8.80 -1.81
N HIS A 13 6.97 7.79 -2.32
CA HIS A 13 6.39 6.70 -1.51
C HIS A 13 7.12 5.37 -1.68
N VAL A 14 8.16 5.29 -2.52
CA VAL A 14 8.98 4.08 -2.65
C VAL A 14 9.83 3.88 -1.39
N VAL A 15 9.65 2.74 -0.75
CA VAL A 15 10.43 2.27 0.41
C VAL A 15 11.63 1.45 -0.04
N ARG A 16 11.46 0.61 -1.08
CA ARG A 16 12.53 -0.25 -1.60
C ARG A 16 12.32 -0.52 -3.08
N ARG A 17 13.44 -0.53 -3.81
CA ARG A 17 13.55 -1.05 -5.17
C ARG A 17 14.36 -2.34 -5.17
N ALA A 18 13.96 -3.31 -5.98
CA ALA A 18 14.70 -4.54 -6.18
C ALA A 18 14.58 -5.02 -7.63
N ALA A 19 15.68 -5.51 -8.19
CA ALA A 19 15.72 -5.98 -9.57
C ALA A 19 14.77 -7.18 -9.73
N GLY A 20 13.87 -7.09 -10.70
CA GLY A 20 12.89 -8.15 -10.99
C GLY A 20 11.67 -8.18 -10.06
N GLU A 21 11.57 -7.26 -9.10
CA GLU A 21 10.41 -7.12 -8.21
C GLU A 21 9.71 -5.78 -8.45
N PRO A 22 8.38 -5.68 -8.23
CA PRO A 22 7.71 -4.39 -8.17
C PRO A 22 8.30 -3.49 -7.06
N ASP A 23 8.21 -2.18 -7.25
CA ASP A 23 8.55 -1.21 -6.21
C ASP A 23 7.70 -1.47 -4.95
N LEU A 24 8.36 -1.50 -3.79
CA LEU A 24 7.66 -1.54 -2.51
C LEU A 24 7.25 -0.11 -2.14
N LEU A 25 5.94 0.13 -2.08
CA LEU A 25 5.39 1.42 -1.68
C LEU A 25 4.93 1.44 -0.22
N TYR A 26 5.08 2.61 0.41
CA TYR A 26 4.38 2.94 1.65
C TYR A 26 2.99 3.49 1.32
N ILE A 27 1.97 3.05 2.06
CA ILE A 27 0.58 3.52 1.91
C ILE A 27 0.20 4.29 3.16
N ASP A 28 -0.02 5.59 3.03
CA ASP A 28 -0.29 6.49 4.17
C ASP A 28 -1.70 6.35 4.71
N LEU A 29 -2.68 6.07 3.84
CA LEU A 29 -4.09 6.01 4.20
C LEU A 29 -4.77 4.80 3.56
N HIS A 30 -5.38 3.97 4.39
CA HIS A 30 -6.26 2.89 3.96
C HIS A 30 -7.70 3.31 4.18
N LEU A 31 -8.47 3.43 3.10
CA LEU A 31 -9.91 3.66 3.14
C LEU A 31 -10.63 2.34 2.86
N VAL A 32 -11.59 2.00 3.72
CA VAL A 32 -12.38 0.78 3.62
C VAL A 32 -13.86 1.13 3.65
N HIS A 33 -14.69 0.29 3.04
CA HIS A 33 -16.14 0.46 3.00
C HIS A 33 -16.82 -0.71 3.73
N GLU A 34 -18.02 -0.51 4.26
CA GLU A 34 -18.71 -1.47 5.14
C GLU A 34 -18.89 -2.86 4.52
N VAL A 35 -19.04 -2.94 3.19
CA VAL A 35 -19.22 -4.20 2.47
C VAL A 35 -17.91 -4.97 2.28
N THR A 36 -16.79 -4.28 2.09
CA THR A 36 -15.48 -4.92 1.82
C THR A 36 -14.60 -5.06 3.07
N SER A 37 -14.92 -4.32 4.13
CA SER A 37 -14.18 -4.32 5.38
C SER A 37 -14.11 -5.72 6.03
N PRO A 38 -15.22 -6.48 6.18
CA PRO A 38 -15.17 -7.77 6.87
C PRO A 38 -14.17 -8.74 6.22
N GLN A 39 -14.16 -8.81 4.88
CA GLN A 39 -13.24 -9.68 4.14
C GLN A 39 -11.78 -9.25 4.31
N ALA A 40 -11.49 -7.95 4.27
CA ALA A 40 -10.13 -7.45 4.46
C ALA A 40 -9.58 -7.74 5.87
N PHE A 41 -10.38 -7.53 6.91
CA PHE A 41 -9.98 -7.80 8.29
C PHE A 41 -9.86 -9.30 8.60
N GLU A 42 -10.72 -10.15 8.03
CA GLU A 42 -10.55 -11.60 8.11
C GLU A 42 -9.26 -12.06 7.45
N GLY A 43 -8.88 -11.48 6.31
CA GLY A 43 -7.59 -11.72 5.67
C GLY A 43 -6.39 -11.42 6.58
N LEU A 44 -6.44 -10.29 7.31
CA LEU A 44 -5.41 -9.96 8.31
C LEU A 44 -5.36 -11.00 9.44
N ARG A 45 -6.52 -11.44 9.95
CA ARG A 45 -6.62 -12.44 11.02
C ARG A 45 -6.02 -13.78 10.60
N LEU A 46 -6.37 -14.27 9.40
CA LEU A 46 -5.82 -15.51 8.84
C LEU A 46 -4.30 -15.43 8.63
N ALA A 47 -3.80 -14.28 8.19
CA ALA A 47 -2.37 -14.01 8.05
C ALA A 47 -1.66 -13.73 9.39
N LYS A 48 -2.36 -13.78 10.53
CA LYS A 48 -1.87 -13.44 11.88
C LYS A 48 -1.26 -12.03 11.96
N ARG A 49 -1.81 -11.08 11.20
CA ARG A 49 -1.36 -9.68 11.16
C ARG A 49 -2.28 -8.81 12.01
N ARG A 50 -1.69 -7.89 12.77
CA ARG A 50 -2.43 -6.89 13.56
C ARG A 50 -2.65 -5.64 12.71
N VAL A 51 -3.80 -5.00 12.89
CA VAL A 51 -4.06 -3.67 12.32
C VAL A 51 -3.09 -2.68 12.98
N ARG A 52 -2.35 -1.94 12.17
CA ARG A 52 -1.51 -0.83 12.65
C ARG A 52 -2.42 0.36 12.93
N ARG A 53 -2.41 0.85 14.17
CA ARG A 53 -3.06 2.11 14.57
C ARG A 53 -2.07 3.25 14.48
#